data_AF-A0A5B9M533-F1
#
_entry.id   AF-A0A5B9M533-F1
#
_cell.length_a   1.000
_cell.length_b   1.000
_cell.length_c   1.000
_cell.angle_alpha   90.00
_cell.angle_beta   90.00
_cell.angle_gamma   90.00
#
_symmetry.space_group_name_H-M   'P 1'
#
loop_
_entity.id
_entity.type
_entity.pdbx_description
1 polymer ?
#
loop_
_entity_poly.entity_id
_entity_poly.type
_entity_poly.pdbx_seq_one_letter_code
_entity_poly.pdbx_strand_id
1 'polypeptide(L)'
;MPIQVTCRHCLKRFQVSDKFAGKTGPCPNCKKPIEIPKADEQVVIHAPTDGAPKDSKGVSVLKPIKRKETDVTKSGLLISIGSIVAVFGFALVFRFTGQDGAAPFWAQLVGLILLAPPLVWSGYTFLYDQEREPYVGPELRNRVLICSALFAVIWVVYAFVPAYVFELDKPSEMSWTVFGITLCVMIVLGALASAGTFELEFFNGVIHAGLYFIVIVLLALTSGVALAGKPSQNDRLLDPLALRSTPQMHSVTIADVTPSCLTPPCTS
;
A
#
# COMPACT_ATOMS: atom_id res chain seq x y z
N MET A 1 51.65 -20.00 -1.47
CA MET A 1 51.40 -19.17 -0.28
C MET A 1 52.72 -18.87 0.44
N PRO A 2 52.80 -17.85 1.29
CA PRO A 2 53.96 -17.65 2.16
C PRO A 2 53.78 -18.38 3.49
N ILE A 3 54.77 -19.16 3.90
CA ILE A 3 54.82 -19.86 5.19
C ILE A 3 55.36 -18.89 6.25
N GLN A 4 54.60 -18.69 7.34
CA GLN A 4 55.09 -17.92 8.49
C GLN A 4 55.95 -18.82 9.37
N VAL A 5 57.26 -18.55 9.43
CA VAL A 5 58.22 -19.30 10.23
C VAL A 5 58.68 -18.45 11.40
N THR A 6 58.73 -19.03 12.60
CA THR A 6 59.32 -18.38 13.78
C THR A 6 60.70 -18.99 14.05
N CYS A 7 61.75 -18.17 14.05
CA CYS A 7 63.10 -18.67 14.34
C CYS A 7 63.24 -19.05 15.82
N ARG A 8 63.75 -20.26 16.12
CA ARG A 8 63.99 -20.72 17.50
C ARG A 8 65.08 -19.97 18.24
N HIS A 9 65.95 -19.24 17.54
CA HIS A 9 67.10 -18.54 18.14
C HIS A 9 66.90 -17.04 18.38
N CYS A 10 66.15 -16.36 17.51
CA CYS A 10 65.90 -14.92 17.65
C CYS A 10 64.42 -14.57 17.80
N LEU A 11 63.52 -15.56 17.79
CA LEU A 11 62.06 -15.46 17.97
C LEU A 11 61.33 -14.52 16.99
N LYS A 12 62.06 -13.90 16.05
CA LYS A 12 61.47 -13.12 14.96
C LYS A 12 60.72 -14.04 14.00
N ARG A 13 59.52 -13.58 13.60
CA ARG A 13 58.66 -14.20 12.61
C ARG A 13 58.97 -13.59 11.24
N PHE A 14 59.07 -14.40 10.20
CA PHE A 14 59.26 -13.93 8.83
C PHE A 14 58.56 -14.89 7.86
N GLN A 15 58.28 -14.39 6.67
CA GLN A 15 57.56 -15.13 5.65
C GLN A 15 58.54 -15.72 4.64
N VAL A 16 58.43 -17.02 4.39
CA VAL A 16 59.24 -17.74 3.42
C VAL A 16 58.34 -18.31 2.34
N SER A 17 58.80 -18.31 1.08
CA SER A 17 58.03 -18.93 0.01
C SER A 17 57.95 -20.45 0.17
N ASP A 18 56.83 -21.06 -0.22
CA ASP A 18 56.60 -22.52 -0.19
C ASP A 18 57.71 -23.37 -0.84
N LYS A 19 58.50 -22.79 -1.76
CA LYS A 19 59.63 -23.46 -2.43
C LYS A 19 60.73 -23.95 -1.47
N PHE A 20 60.75 -23.41 -0.25
CA PHE A 20 61.69 -23.77 0.82
C PHE A 20 61.04 -24.62 1.92
N ALA A 21 59.79 -25.07 1.75
CA ALA A 21 59.14 -26.00 2.66
C ALA A 21 60.00 -27.27 2.82
N GLY A 22 60.22 -27.69 4.07
CA GLY A 22 61.02 -28.88 4.40
C GLY A 22 62.53 -28.75 4.17
N LYS A 23 63.05 -27.56 3.81
CA LYS A 23 64.50 -27.31 3.63
C LYS A 23 65.09 -26.57 4.82
N THR A 24 66.39 -26.80 5.06
CA THR A 24 67.19 -26.03 6.02
C THR A 24 67.77 -24.78 5.37
N GLY A 25 67.68 -23.64 6.06
CA GLY A 25 68.24 -22.38 5.57
C GLY A 25 68.67 -21.45 6.71
N PRO A 26 69.56 -20.47 6.45
CA PRO A 26 69.96 -19.50 7.46
C PRO A 26 68.83 -18.50 7.74
N CYS A 27 68.60 -18.19 9.02
CA CYS A 27 67.66 -17.14 9.39
C CYS A 27 68.15 -15.75 8.89
N PRO A 28 67.28 -14.92 8.29
CA PRO A 28 67.68 -13.61 7.76
C PRO A 28 68.20 -12.64 8.83
N ASN A 29 67.82 -12.84 10.10
CA ASN A 29 68.18 -11.93 11.20
C ASN A 29 69.39 -12.42 12.02
N CYS A 30 69.51 -13.71 12.31
CA CYS A 30 70.58 -14.25 13.17
C CYS A 30 71.54 -15.22 12.45
N LYS A 31 71.30 -15.51 11.16
CA LYS A 31 72.09 -16.40 10.30
C LYS A 31 72.25 -17.85 10.77
N LYS A 32 71.70 -18.21 11.93
CA LYS A 32 71.67 -19.58 12.44
C LYS A 32 70.76 -20.46 11.55
N PRO A 33 71.13 -21.73 11.31
CA PRO A 33 70.33 -22.65 10.49
C PRO A 33 68.99 -22.94 11.17
N ILE A 34 67.92 -22.93 10.39
CA ILE A 34 66.56 -23.24 10.82
C ILE A 34 65.91 -24.19 9.81
N GLU A 35 65.08 -25.09 10.31
CA GLU A 35 64.25 -25.98 9.50
C GLU A 35 62.90 -25.31 9.24
N ILE A 36 62.53 -25.20 7.96
CA ILE A 36 61.24 -24.67 7.54
C ILE A 36 60.24 -25.84 7.54
N PRO A 37 59.10 -25.73 8.25
CA PRO A 37 58.08 -26.77 8.26
C PRO A 37 57.60 -27.16 6.86
N LYS A 38 57.17 -28.41 6.69
CA LYS A 38 56.58 -28.86 5.43
C LYS A 38 55.23 -28.17 5.23
N ALA A 39 54.86 -27.90 3.98
CA ALA A 39 53.59 -27.24 3.67
C ALA A 39 52.37 -28.03 4.18
N ASP A 40 52.51 -29.35 4.31
CA ASP A 40 51.46 -30.27 4.78
C ASP A 40 51.26 -30.22 6.31
N GLU A 41 52.18 -29.59 7.05
CA GLU A 41 52.13 -29.45 8.51
C GLU A 41 51.47 -28.12 8.93
N GLN A 42 50.66 -27.53 8.05
CA GLN A 42 49.78 -26.43 8.44
C GLN A 42 48.77 -26.94 9.46
N VAL A 43 48.77 -26.31 10.63
CA VAL A 43 47.78 -26.55 11.68
C VAL A 43 46.43 -26.10 11.14
N VAL A 44 45.66 -27.06 10.62
CA VAL A 44 44.24 -26.86 10.32
C VAL A 44 43.55 -26.67 11.67
N ILE A 45 43.27 -25.42 12.02
CA ILE A 45 42.48 -25.09 13.21
C ILE A 45 41.06 -25.55 12.90
N HIS A 46 40.72 -26.76 13.34
CA HIS A 46 39.35 -27.21 13.35
C HIS A 46 38.58 -26.33 14.35
N ALA A 47 37.58 -25.60 13.85
CA ALA A 47 36.64 -24.94 14.73
C ALA A 47 36.04 -25.99 15.69
N PRO A 48 35.92 -25.70 17.00
CA PRO A 48 35.28 -26.60 17.94
C PRO A 48 33.91 -27.00 17.39
N THR A 49 33.68 -28.30 17.22
CA THR A 49 32.34 -28.78 16.86
C THR A 49 31.38 -28.37 17.96
N ASP A 50 30.25 -27.77 17.59
CA ASP A 50 29.31 -27.07 18.47
C ASP A 50 28.78 -27.88 19.68
N GLY A 51 29.11 -29.19 19.84
CA GLY A 51 28.78 -30.05 20.97
C GLY A 51 27.28 -30.29 21.20
N ALA A 52 26.44 -29.54 20.50
CA ALA A 52 25.01 -29.54 20.64
C ALA A 52 24.41 -30.83 20.04
N PRO A 53 23.40 -31.41 20.70
CA PRO A 53 22.59 -32.46 20.13
C PRO A 53 22.12 -32.07 18.73
N LYS A 54 22.33 -32.95 17.76
CA LYS A 54 21.93 -32.75 16.37
C LYS A 54 20.60 -33.45 16.12
N ASP A 55 19.77 -32.88 15.26
CA ASP A 55 18.58 -33.54 14.75
C ASP A 55 18.95 -34.62 13.72
N SER A 56 17.94 -35.35 13.22
CA SER A 56 18.11 -36.36 12.17
C SER A 56 18.62 -35.79 10.83
N LYS A 57 18.64 -34.45 10.69
CA LYS A 57 19.15 -33.72 9.52
C LYS A 57 20.55 -33.14 9.76
N GLY A 58 21.17 -33.42 10.92
CA GLY A 58 22.52 -32.97 11.28
C GLY A 58 22.62 -31.52 11.75
N VAL A 59 21.49 -30.86 11.99
CA VAL A 59 21.40 -29.47 12.49
C VAL A 59 21.39 -29.47 14.01
N SER A 60 22.19 -28.61 14.64
CA SER A 60 22.21 -28.49 16.10
C SER A 60 20.87 -27.96 16.63
N VAL A 61 20.21 -28.74 17.47
CA VAL A 61 18.89 -28.44 18.06
C VAL A 61 18.93 -27.21 18.96
N LEU A 62 20.09 -26.95 19.58
CA LEU A 62 20.30 -25.81 20.48
C LEU A 62 20.72 -24.53 19.74
N LYS A 63 20.83 -24.54 18.41
CA LYS A 63 21.05 -23.31 17.65
C LYS A 63 19.79 -22.45 17.77
N PRO A 64 19.89 -21.16 18.15
CA PRO A 64 18.75 -20.26 18.12
C PRO A 64 18.07 -20.34 16.75
N ILE A 65 16.76 -20.51 16.73
CA ILE A 65 15.98 -20.53 15.49
C ILE A 65 16.26 -19.23 14.77
N LYS A 66 16.96 -19.32 13.64
CA LYS A 66 17.34 -18.14 12.87
C LYS A 66 16.06 -17.52 12.34
N ARG A 67 15.83 -16.26 12.72
CA ARG A 67 14.70 -15.46 12.23
C ARG A 67 14.65 -15.53 10.71
N LYS A 68 13.55 -16.06 10.18
CA LYS A 68 13.29 -16.09 8.74
C LYS A 68 12.61 -14.77 8.39
N GLU A 69 13.40 -13.78 7.99
CA GLU A 69 12.88 -12.53 7.45
C GLU A 69 11.98 -12.90 6.25
N THR A 70 10.72 -12.46 6.28
CA THR A 70 9.85 -12.57 5.12
C THR A 70 10.41 -11.70 4.01
N ASP A 71 10.94 -12.34 2.97
CA ASP A 71 11.37 -11.64 1.77
C ASP A 71 10.12 -11.14 1.04
N VAL A 72 10.01 -9.82 0.88
CA VAL A 72 8.90 -9.21 0.16
C VAL A 72 8.93 -9.78 -1.25
N THR A 73 7.93 -10.58 -1.59
CA THR A 73 7.91 -11.27 -2.88
C THR A 73 7.89 -10.23 -3.98
N LYS A 74 8.99 -10.11 -4.74
CA LYS A 74 9.15 -9.13 -5.82
C LYS A 74 7.94 -9.14 -6.77
N SER A 75 7.41 -10.33 -7.06
CA SER A 75 6.20 -10.48 -7.87
C SER A 75 4.97 -9.82 -7.27
N GLY A 76 4.74 -9.95 -5.96
CA GLY A 76 3.61 -9.33 -5.29
C GLY A 76 3.69 -7.81 -5.28
N LEU A 77 4.90 -7.27 -5.06
CA LEU A 77 5.15 -5.82 -5.14
C LEU A 77 4.93 -5.28 -6.58
N LEU A 78 5.39 -6.01 -7.60
CA LEU A 78 5.16 -5.61 -8.99
C LEU A 78 3.67 -5.67 -9.37
N ILE A 79 2.93 -6.65 -8.86
CA ILE A 79 1.48 -6.78 -9.09
C ILE A 79 0.74 -5.62 -8.40
N SER A 80 1.09 -5.26 -7.16
CA SER A 80 0.43 -4.15 -6.46
C SER A 80 0.68 -2.81 -7.16
N ILE A 81 1.93 -2.53 -7.52
CA ILE A 81 2.30 -1.32 -8.28
C ILE A 81 1.59 -1.30 -9.64
N GLY A 82 1.65 -2.41 -10.38
CA GLY A 82 1.01 -2.53 -11.70
C GLY A 82 -0.50 -2.33 -11.64
N SER A 83 -1.17 -2.87 -10.62
CA SER A 83 -2.61 -2.68 -10.41
C SER A 83 -2.96 -1.23 -10.11
N ILE A 84 -2.20 -0.54 -9.25
CA ILE A 84 -2.44 0.87 -8.93
C ILE A 84 -2.26 1.71 -10.19
N VAL A 85 -1.14 1.56 -10.90
CA VAL A 85 -0.85 2.31 -12.13
C VAL A 85 -1.92 2.06 -13.19
N ALA A 86 -2.37 0.81 -13.36
CA ALA A 86 -3.44 0.48 -14.30
C ALA A 86 -4.75 1.21 -13.97
N VAL A 87 -5.19 1.18 -12.70
CA VAL A 87 -6.43 1.85 -12.27
C VAL A 87 -6.35 3.37 -12.47
N PHE A 88 -5.22 3.98 -12.13
CA PHE A 88 -4.99 5.41 -12.38
C PHE A 88 -4.97 5.74 -13.88
N GLY A 89 -4.36 4.87 -14.70
CA GLY A 89 -4.38 4.99 -16.16
C GLY A 89 -5.80 4.97 -16.71
N PHE A 90 -6.62 4.00 -16.31
CA PHE A 90 -8.03 3.93 -16.70
C PHE A 90 -8.83 5.15 -16.22
N ALA A 91 -8.58 5.62 -15.00
CA ALA A 91 -9.23 6.83 -14.47
C ALA A 91 -8.92 8.08 -15.31
N LEU A 92 -7.68 8.23 -15.76
CA LEU A 92 -7.30 9.32 -16.67
C LEU A 92 -7.96 9.19 -18.03
N VAL A 93 -8.02 7.98 -18.60
CA VAL A 93 -8.74 7.74 -19.86
C VAL A 93 -10.20 8.18 -19.71
N PHE A 94 -10.91 7.72 -18.68
CA PHE A 94 -12.29 8.14 -18.44
C PHE A 94 -12.46 9.64 -18.22
N ARG A 95 -11.48 10.30 -17.57
CA ARG A 95 -11.49 11.75 -17.39
C ARG A 95 -11.45 12.48 -18.74
N PHE A 96 -10.57 12.06 -19.65
CA PHE A 96 -10.36 12.75 -20.93
C PHE A 96 -11.39 12.37 -22.01
N THR A 97 -11.95 11.15 -21.97
CA THR A 97 -12.92 10.68 -22.97
C THR A 97 -14.38 10.76 -22.53
N GLY A 98 -14.64 10.98 -21.23
CA GLY A 98 -15.99 11.04 -20.68
C GLY A 98 -16.74 12.30 -21.09
N GLN A 99 -18.04 12.16 -21.41
CA GLN A 99 -18.91 13.27 -21.84
C GLN A 99 -19.00 14.39 -20.80
N ASP A 100 -18.92 14.05 -19.51
CA ASP A 100 -19.04 15.00 -18.39
C ASP A 100 -17.67 15.35 -17.76
N GLY A 101 -16.55 14.91 -18.35
CA GLY A 101 -15.21 15.08 -17.77
C GLY A 101 -14.99 14.33 -16.44
N ALA A 102 -15.88 13.39 -16.11
CA ALA A 102 -15.83 12.55 -14.93
C ALA A 102 -16.08 11.07 -15.27
N ALA A 103 -15.49 10.16 -14.50
CA ALA A 103 -15.73 8.74 -14.66
C ALA A 103 -17.20 8.39 -14.32
N PRO A 104 -17.86 7.49 -15.07
CA PRO A 104 -19.23 7.07 -14.76
C PRO A 104 -19.28 6.32 -13.42
N PHE A 105 -20.42 6.38 -12.73
CA PHE A 105 -20.58 5.84 -11.38
C PHE A 105 -20.16 4.36 -11.25
N TRP A 106 -20.50 3.51 -12.22
CA TRP A 106 -20.10 2.11 -12.21
C TRP A 106 -18.58 1.93 -12.24
N ALA A 107 -17.86 2.75 -12.99
CA ALA A 107 -16.41 2.70 -13.08
C ALA A 107 -15.75 3.18 -11.78
N GLN A 108 -16.38 4.14 -11.08
CA GLN A 108 -15.93 4.57 -9.74
C GLN A 108 -16.03 3.43 -8.73
N LEU A 109 -17.15 2.69 -8.71
CA LEU A 109 -17.33 1.52 -7.84
C LEU A 109 -16.34 0.41 -8.16
N VAL A 110 -16.11 0.12 -9.44
CA VAL A 110 -15.12 -0.87 -9.87
C VAL A 110 -13.72 -0.44 -9.43
N GLY A 111 -13.35 0.82 -9.63
CA GLY A 111 -12.06 1.36 -9.18
C GLY A 111 -11.86 1.21 -7.67
N LEU A 112 -12.87 1.55 -6.87
CA LEU A 112 -12.86 1.40 -5.42
C LEU A 112 -12.60 -0.05 -4.99
N ILE A 113 -13.33 -1.00 -5.58
CA ILE A 113 -13.24 -2.43 -5.21
C ILE A 113 -11.94 -3.07 -5.71
N LEU A 114 -11.51 -2.75 -6.94
CA LEU A 114 -10.33 -3.34 -7.55
C LEU A 114 -9.03 -2.89 -6.86
N LEU A 115 -9.00 -1.65 -6.37
CA LEU A 115 -7.82 -1.06 -5.75
C LEU A 115 -7.62 -1.52 -4.30
N ALA A 116 -8.67 -1.97 -3.61
CA ALA A 116 -8.60 -2.34 -2.20
C ALA A 116 -7.66 -3.55 -1.93
N PRO A 117 -7.78 -4.72 -2.60
CA PRO A 117 -6.91 -5.86 -2.35
C PRO A 117 -5.40 -5.61 -2.48
N PRO A 118 -4.89 -4.98 -3.57
CA PRO A 118 -3.45 -4.75 -3.69
C PRO A 118 -2.93 -3.75 -2.66
N LEU A 119 -3.71 -2.73 -2.29
CA LEU A 119 -3.32 -1.77 -1.26
C LEU A 119 -3.32 -2.37 0.14
N VAL A 120 -4.35 -3.16 0.48
CA VAL A 120 -4.44 -3.83 1.78
C VAL A 120 -3.33 -4.85 1.95
N TRP A 121 -3.06 -5.65 0.90
CA TRP A 121 -1.95 -6.59 0.92
C TRP A 121 -0.60 -5.86 1.09
N SER A 122 -0.38 -4.79 0.31
CA SER A 122 0.84 -3.99 0.42
C SER A 122 0.99 -3.35 1.80
N GLY A 123 -0.08 -2.73 2.32
CA GLY A 123 -0.10 -2.11 3.64
C GLY A 123 0.24 -3.10 4.74
N TYR A 124 -0.36 -4.30 4.70
CA TYR A 124 -0.02 -5.38 5.62
C TYR A 124 1.46 -5.76 5.54
N THR A 125 2.00 -5.98 4.33
CA THR A 125 3.41 -6.41 4.19
C THR A 125 4.43 -5.40 4.74
N PHE A 126 4.10 -4.11 4.76
CA PHE A 126 5.00 -3.07 5.29
C PHE A 126 4.78 -2.77 6.78
N LEU A 127 3.55 -2.88 7.28
CA LEU A 127 3.16 -2.44 8.62
C LEU A 127 3.05 -3.59 9.63
N TYR A 128 3.19 -4.82 9.16
CA TYR A 128 3.15 -6.00 10.00
C TYR A 128 4.31 -6.04 10.99
N ASP A 129 3.98 -6.39 12.23
CA ASP A 129 4.92 -6.52 13.33
C ASP A 129 5.82 -7.74 13.14
N GLN A 130 7.11 -7.44 12.98
CA GLN A 130 8.18 -8.37 12.74
C GLN A 130 8.46 -9.36 13.90
N GLU A 131 7.90 -9.11 15.08
CA GLU A 131 8.01 -9.98 16.25
C GLU A 131 6.98 -11.12 16.25
N ARG A 132 5.92 -11.02 15.43
CA ARG A 132 4.89 -12.05 15.34
C ARG A 132 5.24 -13.10 14.28
N GLU A 133 4.35 -14.08 14.07
CA GLU A 133 4.39 -14.92 12.88
C GLU A 133 3.52 -14.32 11.76
N PRO A 134 4.01 -14.23 10.51
CA PRO A 134 3.29 -13.56 9.44
C PRO A 134 2.20 -14.48 8.90
N TYR A 135 1.04 -13.90 8.57
CA TYR A 135 -0.01 -14.64 7.90
C TYR A 135 0.46 -15.01 6.48
N VAL A 136 0.28 -16.27 6.09
CA VAL A 136 0.70 -16.78 4.78
C VAL A 136 -0.40 -17.61 4.12
N GLY A 137 -0.31 -17.78 2.81
CA GLY A 137 -1.18 -18.68 2.06
C GLY A 137 -2.67 -18.28 2.07
N PRO A 138 -3.60 -19.24 2.18
CA PRO A 138 -5.04 -18.98 2.12
C PRO A 138 -5.56 -18.07 3.24
N GLU A 139 -4.96 -18.13 4.43
CA GLU A 139 -5.37 -17.31 5.57
C GLU A 139 -5.14 -15.83 5.28
N LEU A 140 -3.94 -15.46 4.81
CA LEU A 140 -3.62 -14.10 4.40
C LEU A 140 -4.60 -13.60 3.34
N ARG A 141 -4.89 -14.42 2.32
CA ARG A 141 -5.82 -14.06 1.25
C ARG A 141 -7.21 -13.75 1.80
N ASN A 142 -7.74 -14.57 2.69
CA ASN A 142 -9.07 -14.36 3.27
C ASN A 142 -9.11 -13.08 4.12
N ARG A 143 -8.08 -12.83 4.95
CA ARG A 143 -7.99 -11.61 5.77
C ARG A 143 -7.88 -10.34 4.91
N VAL A 144 -7.08 -10.38 3.84
CA VAL A 144 -6.97 -9.29 2.85
C VAL A 144 -8.32 -9.01 2.20
N LEU A 145 -9.06 -10.03 1.77
CA LEU A 145 -10.38 -9.84 1.15
C LEU A 145 -11.40 -9.27 2.13
N ILE A 146 -11.42 -9.74 3.38
CA ILE A 146 -12.31 -9.22 4.43
C ILE A 146 -11.98 -7.75 4.70
N CYS A 147 -10.71 -7.41 4.94
CA CYS A 147 -10.30 -6.04 5.22
C CYS A 147 -10.57 -5.10 4.03
N SER A 148 -10.32 -5.56 2.80
CA SER A 148 -10.64 -4.82 1.57
C SER A 148 -12.13 -4.53 1.45
N ALA A 149 -12.99 -5.51 1.75
CA ALA A 149 -14.43 -5.33 1.76
C ALA A 149 -14.87 -4.33 2.84
N LEU A 150 -14.31 -4.40 4.04
CA LEU A 150 -14.60 -3.45 5.12
C LEU A 150 -14.24 -2.01 4.71
N PHE A 151 -13.08 -1.80 4.10
CA PHE A 151 -12.66 -0.48 3.60
C PHE A 151 -13.57 0.05 2.49
N ALA A 152 -13.96 -0.80 1.54
CA ALA A 152 -14.92 -0.43 0.50
C ALA A 152 -16.28 -0.08 1.11
N VAL A 153 -16.78 -0.87 2.07
CA VAL A 153 -18.04 -0.59 2.78
C VAL A 153 -17.97 0.72 3.55
N ILE A 154 -16.87 1.00 4.27
CA ILE A 154 -16.68 2.28 4.98
C ILE A 154 -16.76 3.46 4.01
N TRP A 155 -16.16 3.34 2.82
CA TRP A 155 -16.25 4.36 1.78
C TRP A 155 -17.66 4.51 1.19
N VAL A 156 -18.36 3.40 0.95
CA VAL A 156 -19.73 3.42 0.42
C VAL A 156 -20.68 4.03 1.46
N VAL A 157 -20.59 3.63 2.72
CA VAL A 157 -21.36 4.23 3.81
C VAL A 157 -21.12 5.74 3.86
N TYR A 158 -19.86 6.17 3.72
CA TYR A 158 -19.52 7.58 3.61
C TYR A 158 -20.18 8.28 2.41
N ALA A 159 -20.33 7.63 1.26
CA ALA A 159 -21.04 8.22 0.14
C ALA A 159 -22.53 8.48 0.43
N PHE A 160 -23.13 7.75 1.38
CA PHE A 160 -24.54 7.89 1.78
C PHE A 160 -24.77 8.74 3.02
N VAL A 161 -23.84 8.77 3.99
CA VAL A 161 -24.01 9.48 5.26
C VAL A 161 -24.32 10.97 5.07
N PRO A 162 -23.63 11.74 4.21
CA PRO A 162 -23.93 13.16 4.03
C PRO A 162 -25.33 13.43 3.49
N ALA A 163 -25.84 12.55 2.63
CA ALA A 163 -27.18 12.69 2.10
C ALA A 163 -28.25 12.50 3.19
N TYR A 164 -28.02 11.58 4.14
CA TYR A 164 -28.99 11.28 5.20
C TYR A 164 -28.85 12.18 6.44
N VAL A 165 -27.63 12.50 6.85
CA VAL A 165 -27.35 13.22 8.10
C VAL A 165 -27.33 14.73 7.91
N PHE A 166 -26.85 15.21 6.75
CA PHE A 166 -26.73 16.64 6.45
C PHE A 166 -27.78 17.14 5.45
N GLU A 167 -28.74 16.29 5.08
CA GLU A 167 -29.83 16.60 4.13
C GLU A 167 -29.31 17.18 2.80
N LEU A 168 -28.14 16.68 2.33
CA LEU A 168 -27.51 17.14 1.10
C LEU A 168 -27.98 16.30 -0.10
N ASP A 169 -28.30 16.96 -1.21
CA ASP A 169 -28.67 16.27 -2.46
C ASP A 169 -27.49 15.49 -3.06
N LYS A 170 -26.26 16.02 -2.89
CA LYS A 170 -25.04 15.41 -3.42
C LYS A 170 -23.89 15.48 -2.41
N PRO A 171 -23.07 14.42 -2.27
CA PRO A 171 -21.91 14.42 -1.37
C PRO A 171 -20.91 15.56 -1.66
N SER A 172 -20.84 16.01 -2.91
CA SER A 172 -19.94 17.09 -3.35
C SER A 172 -20.27 18.47 -2.78
N GLU A 173 -21.47 18.65 -2.21
CA GLU A 173 -21.93 19.93 -1.65
C GLU A 173 -21.42 20.16 -0.22
N MET A 174 -20.83 19.14 0.38
CA MET A 174 -20.27 19.21 1.71
C MET A 174 -19.05 20.16 1.75
N SER A 175 -18.94 20.93 2.83
CA SER A 175 -17.76 21.76 3.11
C SER A 175 -16.49 20.92 3.26
N TRP A 176 -15.34 21.48 2.88
CA TRP A 176 -14.02 20.88 3.09
C TRP A 176 -13.73 20.56 4.56
N THR A 177 -14.26 21.35 5.50
CA THR A 177 -14.08 21.10 6.93
C THR A 177 -14.80 19.83 7.38
N VAL A 178 -16.05 19.67 6.95
CA VAL A 178 -16.86 18.48 7.27
C VAL A 178 -16.27 17.25 6.59
N PHE A 179 -15.85 17.36 5.32
CA PHE A 179 -15.12 16.31 4.59
C PHE A 179 -13.89 15.83 5.39
N GLY A 180 -13.06 16.76 5.88
CA GLY A 180 -11.87 16.43 6.65
C GLY A 180 -12.19 15.72 7.97
N ILE A 181 -13.20 16.19 8.71
CA ILE A 181 -13.63 15.53 9.96
C ILE A 181 -14.14 14.11 9.67
N THR A 182 -14.96 13.94 8.64
CA THR A 182 -15.48 12.61 8.29
C THR A 182 -14.37 11.67 7.85
N LEU A 183 -13.39 12.15 7.09
CA LEU A 183 -12.22 11.36 6.71
C LEU A 183 -11.43 10.88 7.94
N CYS A 184 -11.25 11.71 8.96
CA CYS A 184 -10.63 11.30 10.22
C CYS A 184 -11.42 10.17 10.90
N VAL A 185 -12.75 10.26 10.94
CA VAL A 185 -13.62 9.19 11.48
C VAL A 185 -13.46 7.90 10.68
N MET A 186 -13.44 7.98 9.35
CA MET A 186 -13.23 6.81 8.48
C MET A 186 -11.88 6.15 8.73
N ILE A 187 -10.81 6.94 8.92
CA ILE A 187 -9.48 6.42 9.25
C ILE A 187 -9.50 5.69 10.59
N VAL A 188 -10.18 6.22 11.61
CA VAL A 188 -10.31 5.54 12.91
C VAL A 188 -11.08 4.22 12.78
N LEU A 189 -12.21 4.21 12.06
CA LEU A 189 -12.97 2.98 11.82
C LEU A 189 -12.15 1.96 11.00
N GLY A 190 -11.42 2.42 10.00
CA GLY A 190 -10.51 1.60 9.21
C GLY A 190 -9.34 1.05 10.04
N ALA A 191 -8.83 1.82 10.99
CA ALA A 191 -7.79 1.36 11.91
C ALA A 191 -8.29 0.23 12.80
N LEU A 192 -9.51 0.35 13.34
CA LEU A 192 -10.16 -0.73 14.11
C LEU A 192 -10.40 -1.97 13.25
N ALA A 193 -10.86 -1.81 12.00
CA ALA A 193 -11.01 -2.92 11.06
C ALA A 193 -9.67 -3.62 10.80
N SER A 194 -8.60 -2.86 10.56
CA SER A 194 -7.25 -3.40 10.31
C SER A 194 -6.69 -4.10 11.54
N ALA A 195 -6.87 -3.53 12.73
CA ALA A 195 -6.49 -4.15 13.99
C ALA A 195 -7.27 -5.46 14.23
N GLY A 196 -8.56 -5.50 13.91
CA GLY A 196 -9.36 -6.72 14.02
C GLY A 196 -9.00 -7.81 13.01
N THR A 197 -8.64 -7.44 11.77
CA THR A 197 -8.35 -8.43 10.72
C THR A 197 -6.91 -8.93 10.72
N PHE A 198 -5.96 -8.07 11.06
CA PHE A 198 -4.51 -8.35 10.96
C PHE A 198 -3.78 -8.25 12.29
N GLU A 199 -4.49 -7.95 13.38
CA GLU A 199 -3.90 -7.78 14.72
C GLU A 199 -2.81 -6.70 14.78
N LEU A 200 -2.89 -5.72 13.87
CA LEU A 200 -1.99 -4.57 13.86
C LEU A 200 -2.22 -3.72 15.11
N GLU A 201 -1.14 -3.14 15.62
CA GLU A 201 -1.24 -2.05 16.59
C GLU A 201 -2.09 -0.91 16.01
N PHE A 202 -2.82 -0.21 16.87
CA PHE A 202 -3.76 0.82 16.43
C PHE A 202 -3.09 1.87 15.52
N PHE A 203 -1.88 2.30 15.84
CA PHE A 203 -1.13 3.26 15.02
C PHE A 203 -0.78 2.71 13.62
N ASN A 204 -0.33 1.45 13.53
CA ASN A 204 -0.10 0.78 12.25
C ASN A 204 -1.42 0.58 11.50
N GLY A 205 -2.53 0.33 12.20
CA GLY A 205 -3.88 0.31 11.63
C GLY A 205 -4.29 1.66 11.03
N VAL A 206 -3.95 2.78 11.68
CA VAL A 206 -4.19 4.14 11.15
C VAL A 206 -3.41 4.37 9.86
N ILE A 207 -2.13 3.98 9.80
CA ILE A 207 -1.32 4.10 8.58
C ILE A 207 -1.90 3.20 7.47
N HIS A 208 -2.34 1.99 7.80
CA HIS A 208 -2.92 1.05 6.85
C HIS A 208 -4.21 1.62 6.24
N ALA A 209 -5.15 2.07 7.07
CA ALA A 209 -6.39 2.69 6.60
C ALA A 209 -6.12 4.00 5.84
N GLY A 210 -5.19 4.82 6.35
CA GLY A 210 -4.78 6.06 5.71
C GLY A 210 -4.24 5.86 4.30
N LEU A 211 -3.37 4.86 4.09
CA LEU A 211 -2.86 4.50 2.76
C LEU A 211 -4.01 4.28 1.77
N TYR A 212 -5.01 3.48 2.15
CA TYR A 212 -6.15 3.20 1.28
C TYR A 212 -6.96 4.47 0.99
N PHE A 213 -7.40 5.20 2.01
CA PHE A 213 -8.28 6.35 1.82
C PHE A 213 -7.60 7.50 1.09
N ILE A 214 -6.30 7.76 1.35
CA ILE A 214 -5.54 8.77 0.60
C ILE A 214 -5.48 8.40 -0.88
N VAL A 215 -5.20 7.14 -1.22
CA VAL A 215 -5.13 6.72 -2.62
C VAL A 215 -6.50 6.80 -3.28
N ILE A 216 -7.60 6.48 -2.59
CA ILE A 216 -8.96 6.69 -3.13
C ILE A 216 -9.26 8.19 -3.36
N VAL A 217 -8.85 9.08 -2.45
CA VAL A 217 -8.98 10.53 -2.66
C VAL A 217 -8.20 10.97 -3.89
N LEU A 218 -6.97 10.50 -4.07
CA LEU A 218 -6.17 10.77 -5.28
C LEU A 218 -6.83 10.20 -6.54
N LEU A 219 -7.44 9.01 -6.45
CA LEU A 219 -8.19 8.41 -7.56
C LEU A 219 -9.42 9.25 -7.92
N ALA A 220 -10.15 9.77 -6.93
CA ALA A 220 -11.29 10.66 -7.17
C ALA A 220 -10.84 11.98 -7.84
N LEU A 221 -9.76 12.59 -7.36
CA LEU A 221 -9.20 13.81 -7.96
C LEU A 221 -8.74 13.58 -9.41
N THR A 222 -8.07 12.47 -9.68
CA THR A 222 -7.60 12.12 -11.04
C THR A 222 -8.75 11.77 -11.97
N SER A 223 -9.79 11.08 -11.49
CA SER A 223 -11.00 10.75 -12.28
C SER A 223 -11.97 11.92 -12.47
N GLY A 224 -11.74 13.09 -11.85
CA GLY A 224 -12.57 14.29 -12.02
C GLY A 224 -13.80 14.32 -11.11
N VAL A 225 -13.86 13.42 -10.13
CA VAL A 225 -14.97 13.34 -9.17
C VAL A 225 -14.78 14.41 -8.11
N ALA A 226 -15.79 15.29 -7.98
CA ALA A 226 -15.80 16.31 -6.95
C ALA A 226 -16.19 15.71 -5.60
N LEU A 227 -15.26 15.72 -4.65
CA LEU A 227 -15.47 15.16 -3.31
C LEU A 227 -16.17 16.14 -2.35
N ALA A 228 -15.88 17.44 -2.46
CA ALA A 228 -16.39 18.49 -1.56
C ALA A 228 -16.30 19.87 -2.23
N GLY A 229 -17.00 20.86 -1.66
CA GLY A 229 -16.84 22.28 -1.97
C GLY A 229 -17.64 22.82 -3.16
N LYS A 230 -18.62 22.08 -3.69
CA LYS A 230 -19.59 22.66 -4.64
C LYS A 230 -20.65 23.46 -3.87
N PRO A 231 -21.03 24.66 -4.31
CA PRO A 231 -22.09 25.42 -3.64
C PRO A 231 -23.41 24.66 -3.76
N SER A 232 -24.11 24.55 -2.62
CA SER A 232 -25.41 23.89 -2.55
C SER A 232 -26.46 24.65 -3.36
N GLN A 233 -27.56 23.99 -3.74
CA GLN A 233 -28.65 24.65 -4.45
C GLN A 233 -29.25 25.82 -3.64
N ASN A 234 -29.28 25.70 -2.32
CA ASN A 234 -29.76 26.73 -1.41
C ASN A 234 -28.83 27.96 -1.40
N ASP A 235 -27.51 27.75 -1.47
CA ASP A 235 -26.54 28.86 -1.57
C ASP A 235 -26.67 29.61 -2.90
N ARG A 236 -26.96 28.90 -4.01
CA ARG A 236 -27.20 29.55 -5.31
C ARG A 236 -28.47 30.39 -5.32
N LEU A 237 -29.49 29.99 -4.56
CA LEU A 237 -30.76 30.72 -4.45
C LEU A 237 -30.60 32.02 -3.64
N LEU A 238 -29.66 32.04 -2.71
CA LEU A 238 -29.33 33.20 -1.89
C LEU A 238 -28.29 34.13 -2.53
N ASP A 239 -27.70 33.73 -3.67
CA ASP A 239 -26.71 34.53 -4.38
C ASP A 239 -27.41 35.63 -5.22
N PRO A 240 -27.29 36.93 -4.84
CA PRO A 240 -27.98 38.02 -5.51
C PRO A 240 -27.54 38.21 -6.97
N LEU A 241 -26.39 37.64 -7.37
CA LEU A 241 -25.92 37.63 -8.76
C LEU A 241 -26.58 36.55 -9.63
N ALA A 242 -27.02 35.44 -9.03
CA ALA A 242 -27.74 34.37 -9.74
C ALA A 242 -29.18 34.78 -10.10
N LEU A 243 -29.80 35.65 -9.31
CA LEU A 243 -31.11 36.25 -9.60
C LEU A 243 -31.11 37.23 -10.79
N ARG A 244 -29.93 37.68 -11.25
CA ARG A 244 -29.80 38.57 -12.42
C ARG A 244 -29.67 37.84 -13.75
N SER A 245 -29.36 36.55 -13.73
CA SER A 245 -29.05 35.77 -14.95
C SER A 245 -30.14 34.77 -15.33
N THR A 246 -31.26 34.71 -14.61
CA THR A 246 -32.45 34.03 -15.11
C THR A 246 -32.90 34.74 -16.40
N PRO A 247 -32.87 34.07 -17.57
CA PRO A 247 -33.46 34.64 -18.76
C PRO A 247 -34.93 34.89 -18.43
N GLN A 248 -35.38 36.12 -18.65
CA GLN A 248 -36.79 36.48 -18.57
C GLN A 248 -37.58 35.40 -19.30
N MET A 249 -38.32 34.56 -18.56
CA MET A 249 -39.40 33.80 -19.14
C MET A 249 -40.29 34.84 -19.80
N HIS A 250 -40.25 34.86 -21.13
CA HIS A 250 -41.23 35.57 -21.93
C HIS A 250 -42.60 35.28 -21.33
N SER A 251 -43.26 36.33 -20.87
CA SER A 251 -44.65 36.33 -20.50
C SER A 251 -45.43 35.63 -21.60
N VAL A 252 -45.88 34.41 -21.33
CA VAL A 252 -46.89 33.74 -22.13
C VAL A 252 -48.16 34.57 -21.97
N THR A 253 -48.36 35.49 -22.91
CA THR A 253 -49.60 36.23 -23.06
C THR A 253 -50.71 35.21 -23.27
N ILE A 254 -51.57 35.08 -22.26
CA ILE A 254 -52.85 34.39 -22.35
C ILE A 254 -53.73 35.26 -23.25
N ALA A 255 -53.68 35.04 -24.56
CA ALA A 255 -54.60 35.62 -25.53
C ALA A 255 -54.70 34.67 -26.73
N ASP A 256 -55.53 33.63 -26.58
CA ASP A 256 -56.38 33.10 -27.65
C ASP A 256 -57.16 31.87 -27.11
N VAL A 257 -58.24 32.16 -26.38
CA VAL A 257 -59.35 31.21 -26.21
C VAL A 257 -60.43 31.67 -27.17
N THR A 258 -60.38 31.15 -28.40
CA THR A 258 -61.48 31.22 -29.37
C THR A 258 -62.50 30.13 -29.02
N PRO A 259 -63.78 30.47 -28.71
CA PRO A 259 -64.82 29.47 -28.56
C PRO A 259 -65.38 29.14 -29.95
N SER A 260 -64.94 28.02 -30.52
CA SER A 260 -65.61 27.40 -31.65
C SER A 260 -66.54 26.29 -31.15
N CYS A 261 -67.69 26.18 -31.81
CA CYS A 261 -68.68 25.10 -31.75
C CYS A 261 -69.79 25.23 -30.69
N LEU A 262 -70.99 25.60 -31.14
CA LEU A 262 -72.25 24.89 -30.82
C LEU A 262 -73.37 25.43 -31.73
N THR A 263 -73.57 24.77 -32.87
CA THR A 263 -74.83 24.80 -33.62
C THR A 263 -75.71 23.63 -33.17
N PRO A 264 -77.01 23.82 -32.89
CA PRO A 264 -77.93 22.73 -32.60
C PRO A 264 -78.46 22.08 -33.89
N PRO A 265 -78.79 20.77 -33.90
CA PRO A 265 -79.49 20.15 -35.01
C PRO A 265 -81.00 20.42 -34.93
N CYS A 266 -81.55 21.02 -36.00
CA CYS A 266 -82.99 21.01 -36.27
C CYS A 266 -83.40 19.64 -36.82
N THR A 267 -84.36 19.00 -36.17
CA THR A 267 -85.11 17.84 -36.68
C THR A 267 -86.56 18.25 -36.96
N SER A 268 -86.97 18.19 -38.23
CA SER A 268 -88.33 17.90 -38.69
C SER A 268 -88.26 17.46 -40.14
#